data_AF-A0A0F9T716-F1
#
_entry.id   AF-A0A0F9T716-F1
#
_cell.length_a   1.000
_cell.length_b   1.000
_cell.length_c   1.000
_cell.angle_alpha   90.00
_cell.angle_beta   90.00
_cell.angle_gamma   90.00
#
_symmetry.space_group_name_H-M   'P 1'
#
loop_
_entity.id
_entity.type
_entity.pdbx_description
1 polymer ?
#
loop_
_entity_poly.entity_id
_entity_poly.type
_entity_poly.pdbx_seq_one_letter_code
_entity_poly.pdbx_strand_id
1 'polypeptide(L)' 'MTPKAFKKIRLKMKLSQTEFANKLFYSRTATISDKERGKTSITRRDLRMIEELLTNS' A
#
# COMPACT_ATOMS: atom_id res chain seq x y z
N MET A 1 10.21 2.39 -4.33
CA MET A 1 8.88 2.75 -4.89
C MET A 1 8.52 4.16 -4.46
N THR A 2 7.91 4.96 -5.32
CA THR A 2 7.49 6.33 -4.98
C THR A 2 6.09 6.34 -4.35
N PRO A 3 5.74 7.36 -3.52
CA PRO A 3 4.38 7.52 -2.99
C PRO A 3 3.29 7.51 -4.07
N LYS A 4 3.57 8.15 -5.22
CA LYS A 4 2.67 8.17 -6.39
C LYS A 4 2.44 6.76 -6.96
N ALA A 5 3.49 5.94 -7.07
CA ALA A 5 3.37 4.57 -7.55
C ALA A 5 2.59 3.69 -6.56
N PHE A 6 2.85 3.83 -5.27
CA PHE A 6 2.13 3.12 -4.21
C PHE A 6 0.62 3.41 -4.25
N LYS A 7 0.24 4.69 -4.35
CA LYS A 7 -1.16 5.11 -4.54
C LYS A 7 -1.77 4.54 -5.82
N LYS A 8 -1.01 4.54 -6.93
CA LYS A 8 -1.49 4.02 -8.21
C LYS A 8 -1.79 2.53 -8.15
N ILE A 9 -0.99 1.73 -7.43
CA ILE A 9 -1.24 0.30 -7.24
C ILE A 9 -2.56 0.08 -6.51
N ARG A 10 -2.77 0.77 -5.38
CA ARG A 10 -4.03 0.67 -4.63
C ARG A 10 -5.25 1.00 -5.50
N LEU A 11 -5.18 2.10 -6.26
CA LEU A 11 -6.27 2.52 -7.13
C LEU A 11 -6.52 1.54 -8.28
N LYS A 12 -5.47 0.94 -8.85
CA LYS A 12 -5.60 -0.12 -9.87
C LYS A 12 -6.34 -1.35 -9.33
N MET A 13 -6.09 -1.70 -8.07
CA MET A 13 -6.80 -2.78 -7.38
C MET A 13 -8.21 -2.40 -6.92
N LYS A 14 -8.64 -1.14 -7.15
CA LYS A 14 -9.93 -0.58 -6.70
C LYS A 14 -10.16 -0.69 -5.19
N LEU A 15 -9.09 -0.61 -4.40
CA LEU A 15 -9.16 -0.70 -2.94
C LEU A 15 -9.21 0.70 -2.30
N SER A 16 -10.01 0.85 -1.26
CA SER A 16 -9.91 1.96 -0.31
C SER A 16 -8.58 1.89 0.47
N GLN A 17 -8.19 2.99 1.13
CA GLN A 17 -6.99 2.98 1.98
C GLN A 17 -7.11 1.97 3.12
N THR A 18 -8.31 1.76 3.68
CA THR A 18 -8.56 0.78 4.75
C THR A 18 -8.43 -0.65 4.24
N GLU A 19 -9.03 -0.98 3.10
CA GLU A 19 -8.91 -2.33 2.53
C GLU A 19 -7.47 -2.64 2.14
N PHE A 20 -6.76 -1.66 1.58
CA PHE A 20 -5.34 -1.83 1.25
C PHE A 20 -4.48 -1.99 2.51
N ALA A 21 -4.78 -1.26 3.59
CA ALA A 21 -4.12 -1.46 4.88
C ALA A 21 -4.33 -2.88 5.39
N ASN A 22 -5.56 -3.40 5.32
CA ASN A 22 -5.88 -4.76 5.74
C ASN A 22 -5.14 -5.81 4.91
N LYS A 23 -5.07 -5.64 3.59
CA LYS A 23 -4.31 -6.53 2.68
C LYS A 23 -2.80 -6.51 2.96
N LEU A 24 -2.27 -5.40 3.46
CA LEU A 24 -0.87 -5.24 3.85
C LEU A 24 -0.62 -5.53 5.35
N PHE A 25 -1.64 -6.01 6.08
CA PHE A 25 -1.60 -6.29 7.52
C PHE A 25 -1.18 -5.10 8.39
N TYR A 26 -1.59 -3.90 8.00
CA TYR A 26 -1.45 -2.71 8.84
C TYR A 26 -2.64 -2.54 9.77
N SER A 27 -2.38 -2.28 11.05
CA SER A 27 -3.40 -2.02 12.06
C SER A 27 -4.06 -0.64 11.95
N ARG A 28 -3.49 0.28 11.16
CA ARG A 28 -3.96 1.66 11.03
C ARG A 28 -4.02 2.11 9.57
N THR A 29 -5.19 2.59 9.13
CA THR A 29 -5.38 3.20 7.80
C THR A 29 -4.49 4.43 7.57
N ALA A 30 -4.21 5.21 8.63
CA ALA A 30 -3.34 6.38 8.58
C ALA A 30 -1.95 6.06 7.97
N THR A 31 -1.44 4.85 8.21
CA THR A 31 -0.16 4.37 7.66
C THR A 31 -0.14 4.38 6.13
N ILE A 32 -1.26 4.05 5.47
CA ILE A 32 -1.37 4.08 4.00
C ILE A 32 -1.40 5.51 3.50
N SER A 33 -2.20 6.37 4.13
CA SER A 33 -2.28 7.79 3.77
C SER A 33 -0.91 8.48 3.88
N ASP A 34 -0.18 8.24 4.96
CA ASP A 34 1.15 8.81 5.16
C ASP A 34 2.17 8.32 4.13
N LYS A 35 2.13 7.03 3.76
CA LYS A 35 2.97 6.48 2.69
C LYS A 35 2.61 7.06 1.32
N GLU A 36 1.32 7.22 1.01
CA GLU A 36 0.86 7.84 -0.25
C GLU A 36 1.21 9.31 -0.38
N ARG A 37 1.34 10.02 0.76
CA ARG A 37 1.78 11.41 0.83
C ARG A 37 3.29 11.57 0.96
N GLY A 38 4.04 10.48 1.13
CA GLY A 38 5.49 10.50 1.35
C GLY A 38 5.92 10.99 2.74
N LYS A 39 4.99 11.05 3.71
CA LYS A 39 5.31 11.36 5.12
C LYS A 39 6.06 10.21 5.80
N THR A 40 5.79 8.98 5.35
CA THR A 40 6.43 7.76 5.86
C THR A 40 7.04 6.99 4.70
N SER A 41 8.21 6.42 4.92
CA SER A 41 8.92 5.61 3.94
C SER A 41 8.12 4.36 3.55
N ILE A 42 8.17 3.99 2.28
CA ILE A 42 7.74 2.67 1.80
C ILE A 42 8.90 1.71 2.04
N THR A 43 8.66 0.70 2.86
CA THR A 43 9.68 -0.26 3.34
C THR A 43 9.81 -1.43 2.37
N ARG A 44 10.87 -2.24 2.51
CA ARG A 44 10.99 -3.50 1.76
C ARG A 44 9.85 -4.48 2.02
N ARG A 45 9.31 -4.49 3.25
CA ARG A 45 8.12 -5.29 3.61
C ARG A 45 6.91 -4.88 2.77
N ASP A 46 6.67 -3.57 2.61
CA ASP A 46 5.57 -3.08 1.77
C ASP A 46 5.67 -3.60 0.32
N LEU A 47 6.88 -3.56 -0.24
CA LEU A 47 7.13 -3.99 -1.61
C LEU A 47 6.83 -5.48 -1.78
N ARG A 48 7.35 -6.32 -0.86
CA ARG A 48 7.11 -7.76 -0.86
C ARG A 48 5.63 -8.10 -0.75
N MET A 49 4.92 -7.46 0.19
CA MET A 49 3.48 -7.71 0.38
C MET A 49 2.68 -7.30 -0.86
N ILE A 50 3.04 -6.19 -1.51
CA ILE A 50 2.40 -5.77 -2.76
C ILE A 50 2.66 -6.77 -3.89
N GLU A 51 3.88 -7.27 -4.01
CA GLU A 51 4.24 -8.28 -5.02
C GLU A 51 3.46 -9.59 -4.81
N GLU A 52 3.36 -10.05 -3.56
CA GLU A 52 2.54 -11.21 -3.18
C GLU A 52 1.06 -10.99 -3.51
N LEU A 53 0.53 -9.79 -3.25
CA LEU A 53 -0.85 -9.45 -3.62
C LEU A 53 -1.06 -9.49 -5.14
N LEU A 54 -0.14 -8.93 -5.92
CA LEU A 54 -0.27 -8.87 -7.38
C LEU A 54 -0.11 -10.24 -8.05
N THR A 55 0.62 -11.16 -7.43
CA THR A 55 0.86 -12.51 -7.97
C THR A 55 -0.31 -13.47 -7.69
N ASN A 56 -1.06 -13.22 -6.61
CA ASN A 56 -2.21 -14.05 -6.18
C ASN A 56 -3.58 -13.42 -6.53
N SER A 57 -3.63 -12.35 -7.33
CA SER A 57 -4.86 -11.66 -7.74
C SER A 57 -5.30 -12.01 -9.15
#